data_AF-A0A914CLV7-F1
#
_entry.id   AF-A0A914CLV7-F1
#
_cell.length_a   1.000
_cell.length_b   1.000
_cell.length_c   1.000
_cell.angle_alpha   90.00
_cell.angle_beta   90.00
_cell.angle_gamma   90.00
#
_symmetry.space_group_name_H-M   'P 1'
#
loop_
_entity.id
_entity.type
_entity.pdbx_description
1 polymer ?
#
loop_
_entity_poly.entity_id
_entity_poly.type
_entity_poly.pdbx_seq_one_letter_code
_entity_poly.pdbx_strand_id
1 'polypeptide(L)'
;MSEDLESLNLVNNSLKTIPLFDVLPKLESLNLNGNEPREKPISIFSALPFLPKPQFKPEKYTRTNRFRREHFKKCCTNTSQHSRNLTGLTFNTVYYPMPDPSKGPIDGPIVIPILYGNYSMTSDYYIFSSTVSLVLDEKSSSREKCYILVDTGLSLFKNTIVGGLAAHGIHLQDVQSLIITHHDIDSVGNLNLFPDAEIFSGNKRVIRQFFYVQKTAPSFDTRRSGLPFRQLCDHTDIFLTPGFTPQDLSLVVRDVHGYGTIAIVGNLILNERDLEDNKSIKEFSIDEEQEKLWEATRNEILCMADYIVP
;
A
#
# COMPACT_ATOMS: atom_id res chain seq x y z
N MET A 1 -6.99 43.73 19.44
CA MET A 1 -7.79 43.39 18.23
C MET A 1 -9.03 42.69 18.73
N SER A 2 -10.20 43.01 18.16
CA SER A 2 -11.49 42.46 18.61
C SER A 2 -11.43 40.92 18.64
N GLU A 3 -11.72 40.30 19.79
CA GLU A 3 -11.78 38.83 19.96
C GLU A 3 -12.95 38.21 19.17
N ASP A 4 -13.79 39.04 18.57
CA ASP A 4 -15.02 38.67 17.88
C ASP A 4 -14.94 38.82 16.35
N LEU A 5 -13.74 38.81 15.77
CA LEU A 5 -13.58 38.94 14.32
C LEU A 5 -13.79 37.59 13.60
N GLU A 6 -14.90 37.48 12.85
CA GLU A 6 -15.31 36.24 12.16
C GLU A 6 -14.82 36.15 10.70
N SER A 7 -14.58 37.27 10.03
CA SER A 7 -14.08 37.29 8.65
C SER A 7 -12.97 38.32 8.48
N LEU A 8 -11.90 37.93 7.78
CA LEU A 8 -10.75 38.77 7.48
C LEU A 8 -10.40 38.68 5.99
N ASN A 9 -10.41 39.81 5.30
CA ASN A 9 -10.11 39.90 3.87
C ASN A 9 -8.89 40.79 3.63
N LEU A 10 -7.83 40.21 3.07
CA LEU A 10 -6.54 40.85 2.80
C LEU A 10 -6.12 40.71 1.33
N VAL A 11 -7.09 40.64 0.41
CA VAL A 11 -6.84 40.50 -1.03
C VAL A 11 -5.95 41.61 -1.58
N ASN A 12 -5.00 41.27 -2.46
CA ASN A 12 -4.12 42.20 -3.20
C ASN A 12 -3.35 43.21 -2.34
N ASN A 13 -2.95 42.83 -1.11
CA ASN A 13 -2.20 43.70 -0.21
C ASN A 13 -0.66 43.58 -0.36
N SER A 14 -0.18 42.89 -1.42
CA SER A 14 1.24 42.68 -1.73
C SER A 14 2.05 42.11 -0.53
N LEU A 15 1.41 41.24 0.27
CA LEU A 15 2.02 40.65 1.46
C LEU A 15 3.14 39.68 1.07
N LYS A 16 4.37 39.95 1.54
CA LYS A 16 5.55 39.10 1.30
C LYS A 16 5.74 38.03 2.37
N THR A 17 5.20 38.26 3.56
CA THR A 17 5.16 37.34 4.70
C THR A 17 3.75 37.36 5.28
N ILE A 18 3.24 36.19 5.67
CA ILE A 18 1.89 36.06 6.23
C ILE A 18 2.02 36.00 7.76
N PRO A 19 1.32 36.87 8.52
CA PRO A 19 1.34 36.83 9.99
C PRO A 19 0.58 35.59 10.52
N LEU A 20 0.94 35.11 11.72
CA LEU A 20 0.17 34.06 12.40
C LEU A 20 -1.18 34.61 12.89
N PHE A 21 -2.24 33.82 12.71
CA PHE A 21 -3.63 34.21 12.99
C PHE A 21 -4.20 33.53 14.25
N ASP A 22 -3.34 32.89 15.03
CA ASP A 22 -3.64 32.07 16.21
C ASP A 22 -4.32 32.86 17.35
N VAL A 23 -4.21 34.19 17.29
CA VAL A 23 -4.81 35.14 18.24
C VAL A 23 -6.24 35.57 17.86
N LEU A 24 -6.82 35.01 16.79
CA LEU A 24 -8.18 35.29 16.31
C LEU A 24 -9.05 34.03 16.40
N PRO A 25 -9.54 33.66 17.59
CA PRO A 25 -10.15 32.35 17.85
C PRO A 25 -11.51 32.15 17.18
N LYS A 26 -12.20 33.24 16.82
CA LYS A 26 -13.53 33.21 16.16
C LYS A 26 -13.47 33.44 14.66
N LEU A 27 -12.27 33.51 14.07
CA LEU A 27 -12.14 33.69 12.63
C LEU A 27 -12.70 32.44 11.94
N GLU A 28 -13.61 32.61 10.99
CA GLU A 28 -14.25 31.54 10.22
C GLU A 28 -13.95 31.66 8.72
N SER A 29 -13.51 32.83 8.26
CA SER A 29 -13.25 33.12 6.85
C SER A 29 -12.01 34.00 6.68
N LEU A 30 -11.07 33.57 5.83
CA LEU A 30 -9.84 34.30 5.51
C LEU A 30 -9.62 34.34 4.00
N ASN A 31 -9.51 35.54 3.42
CA ASN A 31 -9.23 35.72 1.99
C ASN A 31 -7.88 36.42 1.77
N LEU A 32 -6.94 35.70 1.16
CA LEU A 32 -5.57 36.18 0.88
C LEU A 32 -5.28 36.30 -0.62
N ASN A 33 -6.30 36.26 -1.49
CA ASN A 33 -6.10 36.17 -2.93
C ASN A 33 -5.23 37.33 -3.48
N GLY A 34 -4.37 37.02 -4.45
CA GLY A 34 -3.46 37.98 -5.11
C GLY A 34 -2.36 38.60 -4.22
N ASN A 35 -1.97 37.91 -3.16
CA ASN A 35 -0.68 38.14 -2.46
C ASN A 35 0.38 37.13 -2.95
N GLU A 36 1.66 37.53 -2.97
CA GLU A 36 2.79 36.69 -3.41
C GLU A 36 3.82 36.48 -2.26
N PRO A 37 3.49 35.64 -1.26
CA PRO A 37 4.38 35.40 -0.13
C PRO A 37 5.62 34.60 -0.55
N ARG A 38 6.78 34.92 0.03
CA ARG A 38 8.08 34.33 -0.36
C ARG A 38 8.32 32.91 0.16
N GLU A 39 7.55 32.45 1.15
CA GLU A 39 7.65 31.11 1.74
C GLU A 39 6.30 30.36 1.66
N LYS A 40 6.33 29.03 1.53
CA LYS A 40 5.11 28.20 1.39
C LYS A 40 4.43 27.99 2.75
N PRO A 41 3.12 28.23 2.91
CA PRO A 41 2.54 28.54 4.22
C PRO A 41 1.85 27.33 4.88
N ILE A 42 2.43 26.13 4.78
CA ILE A 42 1.79 24.90 5.29
C ILE A 42 1.67 24.91 6.82
N SER A 43 2.62 25.53 7.54
CA SER A 43 2.60 25.63 9.01
C SER A 43 1.74 26.77 9.55
N ILE A 44 1.39 27.77 8.73
CA ILE A 44 0.66 28.97 9.17
C ILE A 44 -0.85 28.72 9.15
N PHE A 45 -1.34 27.90 8.21
CA PHE A 45 -2.75 27.55 8.12
C PHE A 45 -3.16 26.43 9.09
N SER A 46 -2.23 25.67 9.67
CA SER A 46 -2.55 24.61 10.63
C SER A 46 -3.10 25.13 11.96
N ALA A 47 -2.91 26.41 12.27
CA ALA A 47 -3.38 27.07 13.48
C ALA A 47 -4.74 27.77 13.33
N LEU A 48 -5.33 27.81 12.12
CA LEU A 48 -6.64 28.44 11.91
C LEU A 48 -7.77 27.62 12.57
N PRO A 49 -8.66 28.25 13.37
CA PRO A 49 -9.62 27.55 14.21
C PRO A 49 -10.75 26.85 13.42
N PHE A 50 -11.00 27.27 12.18
CA PHE A 50 -12.07 26.77 11.31
C PHE A 50 -11.63 25.70 10.31
N LEU A 51 -10.32 25.43 10.21
CA LEU A 51 -9.83 24.32 9.38
C LEU A 51 -10.00 23.00 10.16
N PRO A 52 -10.54 21.94 9.53
CA PRO A 52 -10.73 20.66 10.19
C PRO A 52 -9.36 20.11 10.61
N LYS A 53 -9.13 20.03 11.93
CA LYS A 53 -7.94 19.37 12.47
C LYS A 53 -8.13 17.86 12.27
N PRO A 54 -7.18 17.15 11.64
CA PRO A 54 -7.26 15.70 11.54
C PRO A 54 -7.23 15.10 12.95
N GLN A 55 -8.39 14.66 13.45
CA GLN A 55 -8.49 13.82 14.64
C GLN A 55 -8.38 12.37 14.21
N PHE A 56 -7.16 11.84 14.23
CA PHE A 56 -6.97 10.40 14.31
C PHE A 56 -7.29 9.94 15.74
N LYS A 57 -8.37 9.17 15.90
CA LYS A 57 -8.70 8.46 17.14
C LYS A 57 -8.50 6.96 16.93
N PRO A 58 -7.43 6.35 17.44
CA PRO A 58 -7.27 4.90 17.40
C PRO A 58 -7.98 4.30 18.62
N GLU A 59 -9.27 4.00 18.52
CA GLU A 59 -9.91 3.15 19.53
C GLU A 59 -11.14 2.42 18.97
N LYS A 60 -10.86 1.32 18.26
CA LYS A 60 -11.77 0.17 18.18
C LYS A 60 -11.11 -1.18 17.86
N TYR A 61 -9.83 -1.22 17.52
CA TYR A 61 -9.14 -2.46 17.13
C TYR A 61 -8.23 -3.08 18.21
N THR A 62 -8.45 -2.75 19.48
CA THR A 62 -7.85 -3.48 20.62
C THR A 62 -8.78 -4.57 21.18
N ARG A 63 -9.97 -4.76 20.61
CA ARG A 63 -10.94 -5.80 21.04
C ARG A 63 -11.69 -6.49 19.91
N THR A 64 -11.11 -6.60 18.71
CA THR A 64 -11.57 -7.61 17.75
C THR A 64 -10.89 -8.93 18.10
N ASN A 65 -11.69 -9.99 18.23
CA ASN A 65 -11.18 -11.34 18.46
C ASN A 65 -10.07 -11.61 17.43
N ARG A 66 -8.83 -11.74 17.92
CA ARG A 66 -7.70 -12.23 17.11
C ARG A 66 -8.22 -13.40 16.28
N PHE A 67 -7.97 -13.38 14.97
CA PHE A 67 -8.27 -14.49 14.07
C PHE A 67 -7.84 -15.80 14.73
N ARG A 68 -8.81 -16.55 15.28
CA ARG A 68 -8.53 -17.85 15.89
C ARG A 68 -8.28 -18.80 14.72
N ARG A 69 -7.10 -19.44 14.76
CA ARG A 69 -6.62 -20.56 13.92
C ARG A 69 -7.65 -21.64 13.52
N GLU A 70 -8.84 -21.68 14.13
CA GLU A 70 -9.88 -22.67 13.84
C GLU A 70 -10.68 -22.39 12.55
N HIS A 71 -10.77 -21.14 12.07
CA HIS A 71 -11.39 -20.84 10.76
C HIS A 71 -10.42 -21.07 9.58
N PHE A 72 -9.11 -20.87 9.78
CA PHE A 72 -8.06 -21.19 8.79
C PHE A 72 -8.08 -22.66 8.36
N LYS A 73 -8.37 -23.59 9.29
CA LYS A 73 -8.51 -25.01 8.96
C LYS A 73 -9.72 -25.33 8.08
N LYS A 74 -10.73 -24.47 7.96
CA LYS A 74 -11.85 -24.68 7.02
C LYS A 74 -11.60 -24.06 5.66
N CYS A 75 -10.82 -22.98 5.57
CA CYS A 75 -10.45 -22.36 4.30
C CYS A 75 -9.69 -23.32 3.39
N CYS A 76 -8.65 -24.00 3.91
CA CYS A 76 -7.69 -24.74 3.08
C CYS A 76 -7.93 -26.25 2.94
N THR A 77 -8.94 -26.85 3.59
CA THR A 77 -9.09 -28.34 3.61
C THR A 77 -10.01 -28.94 2.56
N ASN A 78 -10.77 -28.13 1.81
CA ASN A 78 -11.63 -28.65 0.74
C ASN A 78 -11.19 -28.05 -0.60
N THR A 79 -10.29 -28.76 -1.28
CA THR A 79 -9.78 -28.51 -2.63
C THR A 79 -10.80 -28.79 -3.74
N SER A 80 -12.10 -28.72 -3.44
CA SER A 80 -13.17 -29.05 -4.39
C SER A 80 -14.46 -28.31 -4.09
N GLN A 81 -14.48 -26.99 -4.29
CA GLN A 81 -15.67 -26.28 -4.76
C GLN A 81 -15.34 -24.79 -4.98
N HIS A 82 -15.46 -24.39 -6.26
CA HIS A 82 -15.50 -22.99 -6.71
C HIS A 82 -16.59 -22.20 -5.96
N SER A 83 -16.31 -20.90 -5.78
CA SER A 83 -17.12 -19.83 -5.17
C SER A 83 -17.55 -20.05 -3.72
N ARG A 84 -16.65 -19.70 -2.78
CA ARG A 84 -17.06 -19.43 -1.40
C ARG A 84 -17.50 -17.99 -1.28
N ASN A 85 -18.65 -17.81 -0.62
CA ASN A 85 -19.23 -16.50 -0.38
C ASN A 85 -18.32 -15.72 0.60
N LEU A 86 -17.64 -14.69 0.10
CA LEU A 86 -16.74 -13.80 0.84
C LEU A 86 -17.49 -12.76 1.71
N THR A 87 -18.82 -12.69 1.61
CA THR A 87 -19.62 -11.73 2.38
C THR A 87 -19.41 -11.87 3.89
N GLY A 88 -18.99 -10.77 4.52
CA GLY A 88 -18.72 -10.70 5.96
C GLY A 88 -17.28 -11.06 6.37
N LEU A 89 -16.39 -11.37 5.42
CA LEU A 89 -14.97 -11.55 5.70
C LEU A 89 -14.28 -10.18 5.78
N THR A 90 -13.68 -9.89 6.93
CA THR A 90 -12.88 -8.67 7.16
C THR A 90 -11.42 -9.06 7.37
N PHE A 91 -10.46 -8.45 6.67
CA PHE A 91 -9.04 -8.64 6.97
C PHE A 91 -8.49 -7.48 7.80
N ASN A 92 -7.32 -7.66 8.39
CA ASN A 92 -6.62 -6.55 9.03
C ASN A 92 -5.75 -5.84 7.99
N THR A 93 -6.05 -4.57 7.73
CA THR A 93 -5.20 -3.74 6.88
C THR A 93 -3.98 -3.22 7.65
N VAL A 94 -2.86 -3.10 6.96
CA VAL A 94 -1.63 -2.50 7.49
C VAL A 94 -1.71 -0.98 7.44
N TYR A 95 -1.61 -0.32 8.59
CA TYR A 95 -1.67 1.15 8.69
C TYR A 95 -0.41 1.79 9.29
N TYR A 96 0.59 0.98 9.65
CA TYR A 96 1.83 1.43 10.28
C TYR A 96 3.02 0.54 9.88
N PRO A 97 4.27 1.05 9.93
CA PRO A 97 5.45 0.23 9.83
C PRO A 97 5.44 -0.91 10.85
N MET A 98 5.82 -2.10 10.38
CA MET A 98 5.85 -3.32 11.17
C MET A 98 7.22 -3.98 11.09
N PRO A 99 7.74 -4.54 12.19
CA PRO A 99 7.04 -4.76 13.45
C PRO A 99 7.14 -3.58 14.43
N ASP A 100 6.25 -3.58 15.43
CA ASP A 100 6.23 -2.60 16.52
C ASP A 100 7.41 -2.87 17.49
N PRO A 101 8.41 -1.97 17.58
CA PRO A 101 9.59 -2.16 18.42
C PRO A 101 9.26 -2.31 19.90
N SER A 102 8.09 -1.84 20.34
CA SER A 102 7.66 -1.95 21.74
C SER A 102 7.24 -3.37 22.14
N LYS A 103 7.07 -4.28 21.17
CA LYS A 103 6.60 -5.66 21.40
C LYS A 103 7.73 -6.68 21.59
N GLY A 104 9.00 -6.27 21.59
CA GLY A 104 10.13 -7.15 21.83
C GLY A 104 11.18 -7.12 20.72
N PRO A 105 12.16 -8.05 20.74
CA PRO A 105 13.20 -8.15 19.72
C PRO A 105 12.60 -8.28 18.33
N ILE A 106 13.12 -7.49 17.38
CA ILE A 106 12.67 -7.45 15.99
C ILE A 106 13.51 -8.45 15.18
N ASP A 107 13.36 -9.73 15.49
CA ASP A 107 13.94 -10.80 14.68
C ASP A 107 12.97 -11.12 13.53
N GLY A 108 13.49 -11.22 12.30
CA GLY A 108 12.72 -11.53 11.09
C GLY A 108 12.49 -10.33 10.16
N PRO A 109 11.61 -10.48 9.16
CA PRO A 109 11.37 -9.45 8.17
C PRO A 109 10.54 -8.28 8.70
N ILE A 110 10.70 -7.12 8.06
CA ILE A 110 10.06 -5.85 8.39
C ILE A 110 9.28 -5.38 7.16
N VAL A 111 8.04 -4.95 7.34
CA VAL A 111 7.18 -4.38 6.28
C VAL A 111 6.82 -2.95 6.64
N ILE A 112 7.18 -2.01 5.79
CA ILE A 112 7.08 -0.57 6.02
C ILE A 112 6.27 0.06 4.88
N PRO A 113 5.02 0.48 5.13
CA PRO A 113 4.29 1.26 4.15
C PRO A 113 4.92 2.65 4.05
N ILE A 114 5.40 3.00 2.85
CA ILE A 114 6.00 4.29 2.52
C ILE A 114 4.92 5.28 2.08
N LEU A 115 3.94 4.80 1.32
CA LEU A 115 2.79 5.54 0.85
C LEU A 115 1.57 4.66 1.04
N TYR A 116 0.52 5.16 1.69
CA TYR A 116 -0.76 4.46 1.76
C TYR A 116 -1.59 4.77 0.51
N GLY A 117 -2.03 3.71 -0.13
CA GLY A 117 -2.97 3.79 -1.23
C GLY A 117 -4.34 4.27 -0.78
N ASN A 118 -5.15 4.68 -1.76
CA ASN A 118 -6.51 5.12 -1.53
C ASN A 118 -7.35 4.81 -2.75
N TYR A 119 -8.53 4.25 -2.51
CA TYR A 119 -9.52 3.96 -3.53
C TYR A 119 -10.85 4.58 -3.13
N SER A 120 -11.40 5.41 -4.03
CA SER A 120 -12.75 5.94 -3.91
C SER A 120 -13.38 6.06 -5.29
N MET A 121 -14.66 5.72 -5.38
CA MET A 121 -15.41 5.73 -6.62
C MET A 121 -16.56 6.74 -6.51
N THR A 122 -16.67 7.62 -7.51
CA THR A 122 -17.80 8.54 -7.70
C THR A 122 -18.48 8.23 -9.04
N SER A 123 -19.58 8.91 -9.37
CA SER A 123 -20.23 8.75 -10.69
C SER A 123 -19.37 9.19 -11.86
N ASP A 124 -18.42 10.11 -11.63
CA ASP A 124 -17.74 10.84 -12.69
C ASP A 124 -16.25 10.48 -12.80
N TYR A 125 -15.64 10.01 -11.71
CA TYR A 125 -14.24 9.60 -11.66
C TYR A 125 -13.95 8.65 -10.49
N TYR A 126 -12.82 7.95 -10.60
CA TYR A 126 -12.23 7.15 -9.54
C TYR A 126 -10.97 7.85 -9.01
N ILE A 127 -10.81 7.89 -7.69
CA ILE A 127 -9.54 8.18 -7.04
C ILE A 127 -8.86 6.84 -6.83
N PHE A 128 -7.65 6.72 -7.36
CA PHE A 128 -6.92 5.48 -7.37
C PHE A 128 -5.44 5.76 -7.14
N SER A 129 -4.89 5.22 -6.05
CA SER A 129 -3.45 5.26 -5.80
C SER A 129 -3.01 3.98 -5.09
N SER A 130 -1.99 3.33 -5.62
CA SER A 130 -1.35 2.16 -5.01
C SER A 130 -0.61 2.48 -3.70
N THR A 131 -0.61 1.51 -2.79
CA THR A 131 0.26 1.52 -1.61
C THR A 131 1.70 1.17 -2.04
N VAL A 132 2.67 1.98 -1.63
CA VAL A 132 4.10 1.66 -1.81
C VAL A 132 4.64 1.08 -0.52
N SER A 133 5.17 -0.14 -0.56
CA SER A 133 5.66 -0.84 0.63
C SER A 133 7.12 -1.24 0.48
N LEU A 134 7.92 -0.94 1.50
CA LEU A 134 9.29 -1.41 1.63
C LEU A 134 9.30 -2.66 2.52
N VAL A 135 9.93 -3.72 2.05
CA VAL A 135 10.16 -4.95 2.81
C VAL A 135 11.65 -5.14 3.01
N LEU A 136 12.05 -5.34 4.27
CA LEU A 136 13.40 -5.71 4.67
C LEU A 136 13.39 -7.16 5.11
N ASP A 137 14.20 -7.97 4.46
CA ASP A 137 14.38 -9.39 4.80
C ASP A 137 15.87 -9.74 4.71
N GLU A 138 16.22 -11.00 4.95
CA GLU A 138 17.57 -11.49 4.77
C GLU A 138 17.59 -12.90 4.19
N LYS A 139 18.75 -13.28 3.65
CA LYS A 139 19.07 -14.66 3.32
C LYS A 139 20.01 -15.19 4.38
N SER A 140 19.54 -16.08 5.26
CA SER A 140 20.33 -16.65 6.36
C SER A 140 21.58 -17.37 5.86
N SER A 141 21.52 -17.95 4.65
CA SER A 141 22.64 -18.67 4.05
C SER A 141 23.84 -17.78 3.68
N SER A 142 23.61 -16.52 3.30
CA SER A 142 24.64 -15.57 2.88
C SER A 142 24.76 -14.34 3.78
N ARG A 143 23.83 -14.16 4.73
CA ARG A 143 23.63 -12.92 5.52
C ARG A 143 23.43 -11.67 4.65
N GLU A 144 23.01 -11.86 3.41
CA GLU A 144 22.67 -10.78 2.49
C GLU A 144 21.33 -10.17 2.90
N LYS A 145 21.28 -8.84 3.03
CA LYS A 145 20.04 -8.10 3.26
C LYS A 145 19.27 -7.94 1.95
N CYS A 146 17.96 -8.12 2.02
CA CYS A 146 17.04 -7.95 0.92
C CYS A 146 16.24 -6.67 1.11
N TYR A 147 16.45 -5.70 0.23
CA TYR A 147 15.66 -4.47 0.17
C TYR A 147 14.71 -4.57 -1.00
N ILE A 148 13.44 -4.82 -0.69
CA ILE A 148 12.40 -5.08 -1.68
C ILE A 148 11.41 -3.93 -1.61
N LEU A 149 11.22 -3.21 -2.71
CA LEU A 149 10.17 -2.22 -2.83
C LEU A 149 9.01 -2.82 -3.63
N VAL A 150 7.78 -2.63 -3.15
CA VAL A 150 6.56 -3.03 -3.85
C VAL A 150 5.87 -1.77 -4.33
N ASP A 151 5.67 -1.72 -5.65
CA ASP A 151 5.19 -0.58 -6.44
C ASP A 151 6.00 0.70 -6.27
N THR A 152 5.68 1.70 -7.10
CA THR A 152 6.37 3.00 -7.13
C THR A 152 5.41 4.19 -7.15
N GLY A 153 4.11 3.98 -6.93
CA GLY A 153 3.14 5.07 -6.80
C GLY A 153 2.96 5.88 -8.10
N LEU A 154 2.05 6.86 -8.06
CA LEU A 154 1.98 7.93 -9.07
C LEU A 154 3.23 8.81 -9.07
N SER A 155 3.55 9.40 -10.21
CA SER A 155 4.71 10.31 -10.38
C SER A 155 4.71 11.50 -9.42
N LEU A 156 3.53 11.95 -8.95
CA LEU A 156 3.41 13.01 -7.96
C LEU A 156 3.97 12.63 -6.57
N PHE A 157 4.07 11.32 -6.26
CA PHE A 157 4.57 10.81 -4.98
C PHE A 157 6.09 10.63 -4.94
N LYS A 158 6.83 11.06 -5.97
CA LYS A 158 8.30 10.99 -6.04
C LYS A 158 8.97 11.38 -4.72
N ASN A 159 8.64 12.55 -4.18
CA ASN A 159 9.29 13.08 -2.99
C ASN A 159 8.90 12.29 -1.73
N THR A 160 7.67 11.77 -1.68
CA THR A 160 7.21 10.91 -0.57
C THR A 160 8.00 9.61 -0.54
N ILE A 161 8.24 8.98 -1.70
CA ILE A 161 9.00 7.74 -1.80
C ILE A 161 10.46 7.96 -1.42
N VAL A 162 11.10 8.98 -2.00
CA VAL A 162 12.50 9.32 -1.69
C VAL A 162 12.66 9.65 -0.21
N GLY A 163 11.77 10.48 0.35
CA GLY A 163 11.80 10.87 1.75
C GLY A 163 11.51 9.71 2.70
N GLY A 164 10.57 8.83 2.36
CA GLY A 164 10.22 7.66 3.17
C GLY A 164 11.35 6.64 3.24
N LEU A 165 11.99 6.32 2.11
CA LEU A 165 13.18 5.45 2.11
C LEU A 165 14.32 6.06 2.94
N ALA A 166 14.59 7.35 2.75
CA ALA A 166 15.63 8.05 3.51
C ALA A 166 15.34 8.11 5.02
N ALA A 167 14.07 8.23 5.43
CA ALA A 167 13.67 8.21 6.84
C ALA A 167 13.98 6.85 7.52
N HIS A 168 14.09 5.79 6.74
CA HIS A 168 14.50 4.46 7.18
C HIS A 168 15.97 4.15 6.89
N GLY A 169 16.77 5.15 6.50
CA GLY A 169 18.20 5.02 6.25
C GLY A 169 18.56 4.26 4.97
N ILE A 170 17.63 4.17 4.01
CA ILE A 170 17.78 3.40 2.78
C ILE A 170 17.98 4.36 1.62
N HIS A 171 19.08 4.18 0.89
CA HIS A 171 19.34 4.93 -0.34
C HIS A 171 18.60 4.27 -1.51
N LEU A 172 18.31 5.04 -2.56
CA LEU A 172 17.63 4.51 -3.75
C LEU A 172 18.43 3.36 -4.39
N GLN A 173 19.75 3.39 -4.32
CA GLN A 173 20.61 2.34 -4.86
C GLN A 173 20.65 1.06 -4.00
N ASP A 174 20.20 1.14 -2.74
CA ASP A 174 20.16 -0.02 -1.85
C ASP A 174 18.98 -0.94 -2.19
N VAL A 175 17.94 -0.42 -2.88
CA VAL A 175 16.79 -1.20 -3.34
C VAL A 175 17.23 -2.19 -4.42
N GLN A 176 17.26 -3.46 -4.05
CA GLN A 176 17.73 -4.55 -4.92
C GLN A 176 16.64 -5.07 -5.82
N SER A 177 15.41 -5.19 -5.29
CA SER A 177 14.28 -5.77 -6.00
C SER A 177 13.10 -4.82 -5.99
N LEU A 178 12.45 -4.70 -7.14
CA LEU A 178 11.23 -3.92 -7.31
C LEU A 178 10.11 -4.84 -7.80
N ILE A 179 9.03 -4.94 -7.04
CA ILE A 179 7.88 -5.78 -7.37
C ILE A 179 6.78 -4.86 -7.87
N ILE A 180 6.40 -5.03 -9.12
CA ILE A 180 5.31 -4.27 -9.74
C ILE A 180 4.07 -5.15 -9.72
N THR A 181 3.12 -4.84 -8.84
CA THR A 181 1.93 -5.65 -8.57
C THR A 181 1.01 -5.71 -9.78
N HIS A 182 0.90 -4.64 -10.54
CA HIS A 182 0.09 -4.54 -11.77
C HIS A 182 0.65 -3.41 -12.67
N HIS A 183 0.11 -3.19 -13.87
CA HIS A 183 0.74 -2.26 -14.86
C HIS A 183 -0.04 -0.95 -15.09
N ASP A 184 -0.78 -0.48 -14.09
CA ASP A 184 -1.43 0.82 -14.16
C ASP A 184 -0.53 1.94 -13.66
N ILE A 185 -0.87 3.17 -14.06
CA ILE A 185 -0.02 4.36 -13.92
C ILE A 185 0.34 4.64 -12.44
N ASP A 186 -0.51 4.21 -11.53
CA ASP A 186 -0.38 4.43 -10.10
C ASP A 186 0.57 3.46 -9.40
N SER A 187 1.01 2.39 -10.07
CA SER A 187 2.05 1.48 -9.55
C SER A 187 3.43 1.74 -10.17
N VAL A 188 3.51 2.34 -11.37
CA VAL A 188 4.76 2.48 -12.15
C VAL A 188 5.31 3.90 -12.28
N GLY A 189 4.70 4.88 -11.60
CA GLY A 189 4.99 6.29 -11.82
C GLY A 189 6.40 6.77 -11.44
N ASN A 190 7.18 6.00 -10.68
CA ASN A 190 8.54 6.36 -10.26
C ASN A 190 9.59 5.28 -10.51
N LEU A 191 9.39 4.39 -11.49
CA LEU A 191 10.37 3.36 -11.90
C LEU A 191 11.77 3.96 -12.18
N ASN A 192 11.83 5.19 -12.70
CA ASN A 192 13.07 5.87 -13.05
C ASN A 192 13.99 6.18 -11.86
N LEU A 193 13.50 6.05 -10.62
CA LEU A 193 14.31 6.21 -9.41
C LEU A 193 15.23 5.01 -9.15
N PHE A 194 14.92 3.84 -9.73
CA PHE A 194 15.57 2.56 -9.42
C PHE A 194 16.17 1.89 -10.67
N PRO A 195 17.12 2.54 -11.37
CA PRO A 195 17.61 2.07 -12.67
C PRO A 195 18.40 0.75 -12.63
N ASP A 196 18.96 0.41 -11.47
CA ASP A 196 19.78 -0.79 -11.27
C ASP A 196 19.06 -1.91 -10.51
N ALA A 197 17.83 -1.66 -10.04
CA ALA A 197 17.04 -2.67 -9.34
C ALA A 197 16.59 -3.79 -10.30
N GLU A 198 16.48 -5.00 -9.76
CA GLU A 198 15.85 -6.13 -10.43
C GLU A 198 14.33 -6.00 -10.33
N ILE A 199 13.67 -5.80 -11.47
CA ILE A 199 12.23 -5.55 -11.53
C ILE A 199 11.50 -6.86 -11.84
N PHE A 200 10.52 -7.21 -11.01
CA PHE A 200 9.58 -8.30 -11.23
C PHE A 200 8.24 -7.73 -11.65
N SER A 201 7.72 -8.22 -12.77
CA SER A 201 6.52 -7.68 -13.43
C SER A 201 5.81 -8.81 -14.17
N GLY A 202 4.74 -9.34 -13.59
CA GLY A 202 4.14 -10.61 -13.99
C GLY A 202 5.16 -11.74 -14.08
N ASN A 203 5.19 -12.46 -15.21
CA ASN A 203 6.15 -13.54 -15.45
C ASN A 203 7.51 -13.06 -15.98
N LYS A 204 7.81 -11.75 -15.86
CA LYS A 204 9.02 -11.14 -16.37
C LYS A 204 9.90 -10.69 -15.22
N ARG A 205 11.19 -10.90 -15.40
CA ARG A 205 12.26 -10.35 -14.58
C ARG A 205 13.10 -9.44 -15.46
N VAL A 206 13.33 -8.21 -15.04
CA VAL A 206 14.02 -7.19 -15.82
C VAL A 206 15.19 -6.66 -15.04
N ILE A 207 16.36 -6.61 -15.69
CA ILE A 207 17.56 -6.01 -15.11
C ILE A 207 18.12 -5.06 -16.17
N ARG A 208 18.08 -3.76 -15.90
CA ARG A 208 18.47 -2.71 -16.87
C ARG A 208 17.72 -2.92 -18.19
N GLN A 209 18.42 -3.08 -19.33
CA GLN A 209 17.80 -3.35 -20.62
C GLN A 209 17.45 -4.83 -20.90
N PHE A 210 17.74 -5.76 -19.98
CA PHE A 210 17.58 -7.19 -20.22
C PHE A 210 16.25 -7.70 -19.66
N PHE A 211 15.42 -8.27 -20.54
CA PHE A 211 14.12 -8.86 -20.20
C PHE A 211 14.22 -10.38 -20.21
N TYR A 212 13.96 -10.99 -19.06
CA TYR A 212 13.90 -12.44 -18.89
C TYR A 212 12.44 -12.87 -18.73
N VAL A 213 11.90 -13.52 -19.76
CA VAL A 213 10.53 -14.07 -19.72
C VAL A 213 10.58 -15.51 -19.24
N GLN A 214 9.85 -15.79 -18.17
CA GLN A 214 9.73 -17.16 -17.66
C GLN A 214 8.60 -17.88 -18.41
N LYS A 215 8.98 -18.72 -19.39
CA LYS A 215 8.06 -19.47 -20.26
C LYS A 215 7.54 -20.77 -19.64
N THR A 216 8.17 -21.23 -18.56
CA THR A 216 7.82 -22.48 -17.89
C THR A 216 7.68 -22.23 -16.39
N ALA A 217 6.81 -23.00 -15.74
CA ALA A 217 6.56 -22.93 -14.31
C ALA A 217 7.68 -23.40 -13.34
N PRO A 218 8.82 -24.05 -13.70
CA PRO A 218 9.70 -24.67 -12.70
C PRO A 218 10.48 -23.68 -11.81
N SER A 219 10.24 -22.39 -11.97
CA SER A 219 10.76 -21.30 -11.13
C SER A 219 9.72 -20.75 -10.16
N PHE A 220 8.44 -21.05 -10.40
CA PHE A 220 7.36 -20.79 -9.49
C PHE A 220 6.87 -22.14 -8.92
N ASP A 221 7.17 -22.41 -7.66
CA ASP A 221 6.72 -23.62 -6.99
C ASP A 221 5.19 -23.53 -6.74
N THR A 222 4.48 -24.63 -6.86
CA THR A 222 3.04 -24.76 -6.57
C THR A 222 2.78 -25.77 -5.45
N ARG A 223 3.82 -26.34 -4.84
CA ARG A 223 3.69 -27.39 -3.83
C ARG A 223 3.24 -26.87 -2.47
N ARG A 224 3.41 -25.56 -2.21
CA ARG A 224 3.05 -24.93 -0.93
C ARG A 224 1.71 -24.18 -0.98
N SER A 225 1.17 -23.92 -2.17
CA SER A 225 0.01 -23.05 -2.42
C SER A 225 -0.69 -23.42 -3.73
N GLY A 226 -1.98 -23.09 -3.86
CA GLY A 226 -2.70 -23.20 -5.14
C GLY A 226 -2.15 -22.29 -6.24
N LEU A 227 -1.39 -21.26 -5.86
CA LEU A 227 -0.82 -20.26 -6.75
C LEU A 227 0.69 -20.51 -7.00
N PRO A 228 1.21 -20.24 -8.20
CA PRO A 228 2.64 -20.31 -8.46
C PRO A 228 3.40 -19.20 -7.70
N PHE A 229 4.47 -19.55 -6.98
CA PHE A 229 5.29 -18.58 -6.24
C PHE A 229 6.79 -18.75 -6.42
N ARG A 230 7.54 -17.65 -6.37
CA ARG A 230 9.00 -17.62 -6.40
C ARG A 230 9.53 -17.02 -5.10
N GLN A 231 10.41 -17.74 -4.42
CA GLN A 231 11.11 -17.23 -3.26
C GLN A 231 12.16 -16.19 -3.67
N LEU A 232 12.15 -15.05 -2.99
CA LEU A 232 13.18 -14.00 -3.11
C LEU A 232 14.22 -14.13 -2.00
N CYS A 233 13.73 -14.21 -0.75
CA CYS A 233 14.52 -14.25 0.47
C CYS A 233 13.88 -15.23 1.46
N ASP A 234 14.44 -15.40 2.65
CA ASP A 234 14.04 -16.51 3.54
C ASP A 234 12.55 -16.48 3.88
N HIS A 235 11.99 -15.28 4.08
CA HIS A 235 10.61 -15.09 4.51
C HIS A 235 9.73 -14.49 3.41
N THR A 236 10.30 -14.17 2.24
CA THR A 236 9.62 -13.39 1.22
C THR A 236 9.46 -14.16 -0.10
N ASP A 237 8.21 -14.29 -0.55
CA ASP A 237 7.83 -14.94 -1.80
C ASP A 237 6.98 -14.01 -2.69
N ILE A 238 7.26 -13.99 -3.99
CA ILE A 238 6.39 -13.37 -5.00
C ILE A 238 5.43 -14.43 -5.53
N PHE A 239 4.14 -14.12 -5.54
CA PHE A 239 3.09 -14.95 -6.11
C PHE A 239 2.58 -14.36 -7.42
N LEU A 240 2.31 -15.21 -8.40
CA LEU A 240 1.44 -14.84 -9.53
C LEU A 240 0.01 -14.83 -9.02
N THR A 241 -0.62 -13.65 -9.06
CA THR A 241 -1.96 -13.43 -8.52
C THR A 241 -2.87 -12.79 -9.58
N PRO A 242 -3.13 -13.48 -10.70
CA PRO A 242 -3.96 -12.92 -11.76
C PRO A 242 -5.35 -12.56 -11.24
N GLY A 243 -5.80 -11.36 -11.57
CA GLY A 243 -7.10 -10.86 -11.14
C GLY A 243 -7.44 -9.56 -11.85
N PHE A 244 -7.07 -8.43 -11.25
CA PHE A 244 -7.28 -7.10 -11.82
C PHE A 244 -6.63 -6.99 -13.21
N THR A 245 -5.45 -7.57 -13.37
CA THR A 245 -4.90 -7.96 -14.68
C THR A 245 -4.43 -9.42 -14.68
N PRO A 246 -4.29 -10.06 -15.87
CA PRO A 246 -3.77 -11.43 -15.97
C PRO A 246 -2.30 -11.60 -15.54
N GLN A 247 -1.56 -10.50 -15.34
CA GLN A 247 -0.13 -10.50 -15.02
C GLN A 247 0.16 -9.99 -13.60
N ASP A 248 -0.87 -9.89 -12.76
CA ASP A 248 -0.72 -9.34 -11.42
C ASP A 248 0.18 -10.20 -10.53
N LEU A 249 0.86 -9.52 -9.60
CA LEU A 249 1.75 -10.08 -8.59
C LEU A 249 1.33 -9.66 -7.19
N SER A 250 1.58 -10.55 -6.22
CA SER A 250 1.51 -10.23 -4.79
C SER A 250 2.80 -10.64 -4.11
N LEU A 251 3.23 -9.88 -3.11
CA LEU A 251 4.37 -10.23 -2.25
C LEU A 251 3.84 -10.76 -0.91
N VAL A 252 4.24 -11.97 -0.53
CA VAL A 252 3.89 -12.56 0.76
C VAL A 252 5.14 -12.61 1.64
N VAL A 253 5.03 -12.00 2.82
CA VAL A 253 6.09 -11.89 3.82
C VAL A 253 5.64 -12.66 5.06
N ARG A 254 6.34 -13.76 5.36
CA ARG A 254 6.03 -14.64 6.50
C ARG A 254 6.78 -14.21 7.75
N ASP A 255 6.33 -14.72 8.90
CA ASP A 255 7.04 -14.60 10.17
C ASP A 255 7.37 -13.16 10.58
N VAL A 256 6.54 -12.20 10.17
CA VAL A 256 6.66 -10.79 10.58
C VAL A 256 6.32 -10.69 12.06
N HIS A 257 7.28 -10.24 12.86
CA HIS A 257 7.19 -10.29 14.31
C HIS A 257 5.91 -9.61 14.85
N GLY A 258 5.06 -10.37 15.54
CA GLY A 258 3.81 -9.88 16.11
C GLY A 258 2.63 -9.76 15.14
N TYR A 259 2.84 -10.04 13.85
CA TYR A 259 1.83 -9.93 12.79
C TYR A 259 1.62 -11.22 11.99
N GLY A 260 2.58 -12.14 11.97
CA GLY A 260 2.46 -13.40 11.24
C GLY A 260 2.75 -13.21 9.76
N THR A 261 1.82 -13.59 8.89
CA THR A 261 1.97 -13.46 7.43
C THR A 261 1.28 -12.19 6.93
N ILE A 262 2.01 -11.36 6.20
CA ILE A 262 1.50 -10.18 5.51
C ILE A 262 1.53 -10.44 4.01
N ALA A 263 0.43 -10.14 3.31
CA ALA A 263 0.42 -10.11 1.84
C ALA A 263 0.23 -8.68 1.33
N ILE A 264 1.11 -8.23 0.45
CA ILE A 264 1.02 -6.97 -0.29
C ILE A 264 0.51 -7.29 -1.69
N VAL A 265 -0.68 -6.81 -2.02
CA VAL A 265 -1.50 -7.43 -3.08
C VAL A 265 -1.88 -6.47 -4.21
N GLY A 266 -1.59 -5.17 -4.05
CA GLY A 266 -2.01 -4.14 -5.00
C GLY A 266 -3.50 -4.26 -5.31
N ASN A 267 -3.85 -4.13 -6.58
CA ASN A 267 -5.26 -4.10 -6.99
C ASN A 267 -5.98 -5.45 -6.91
N LEU A 268 -5.33 -6.53 -6.46
CA LEU A 268 -6.03 -7.78 -6.20
C LEU A 268 -7.16 -7.57 -5.18
N ILE A 269 -6.94 -6.72 -4.16
CA ILE A 269 -7.96 -6.30 -3.19
C ILE A 269 -7.83 -4.78 -3.05
N LEU A 270 -8.84 -4.01 -3.47
CA LEU A 270 -8.74 -2.55 -3.53
C LEU A 270 -8.83 -1.88 -2.15
N ASN A 271 -9.70 -2.41 -1.28
CA ASN A 271 -9.86 -1.99 0.11
C ASN A 271 -10.68 -3.04 0.89
N GLU A 272 -10.93 -2.80 2.18
CA GLU A 272 -11.72 -3.73 3.00
C GLU A 272 -13.17 -3.91 2.51
N ARG A 273 -13.78 -2.88 1.91
CA ARG A 273 -15.18 -2.92 1.43
C ARG A 273 -15.34 -3.70 0.13
N ASP A 274 -14.28 -3.83 -0.64
CA ASP A 274 -14.21 -4.61 -1.88
C ASP A 274 -14.48 -6.11 -1.65
N LEU A 275 -14.42 -6.59 -0.41
CA LEU A 275 -14.84 -7.95 -0.05
C LEU A 275 -16.32 -8.07 0.33
N GLU A 276 -17.00 -6.95 0.58
CA GLU A 276 -18.41 -6.93 1.00
C GLU A 276 -19.35 -6.86 -0.20
N ASP A 277 -19.02 -6.05 -1.20
CA ASP A 277 -19.74 -5.99 -2.47
C ASP A 277 -18.80 -6.22 -3.65
N ASN A 278 -19.10 -7.20 -4.51
CA ASN A 278 -18.31 -7.50 -5.71
C ASN A 278 -18.46 -6.40 -6.79
N LYS A 279 -18.73 -5.14 -6.40
CA LYS A 279 -18.94 -4.03 -7.33
C LYS A 279 -17.67 -3.72 -8.10
N SER A 280 -16.53 -3.64 -7.41
CA SER A 280 -15.25 -3.32 -8.05
C SER A 280 -14.82 -4.40 -9.03
N ILE A 281 -15.03 -5.69 -8.71
CA ILE A 281 -14.78 -6.79 -9.65
C ILE A 281 -15.60 -6.60 -10.93
N LYS A 282 -16.90 -6.33 -10.80
CA LYS A 282 -17.80 -6.14 -11.95
C LYS A 282 -17.47 -4.90 -12.77
N GLU A 283 -17.00 -3.84 -12.11
CA GLU A 283 -16.68 -2.57 -12.76
C GLU A 283 -15.40 -2.67 -13.60
N PHE A 284 -14.37 -3.37 -13.10
CA PHE A 284 -13.04 -3.39 -13.72
C PHE A 284 -12.76 -4.65 -14.53
N SER A 285 -13.56 -5.71 -14.39
CA SER A 285 -13.37 -6.93 -15.18
C SER A 285 -13.86 -6.75 -16.62
N ILE A 286 -13.11 -7.32 -17.56
CA ILE A 286 -13.41 -7.26 -18.99
C ILE A 286 -14.43 -8.35 -19.37
N ASP A 287 -14.37 -9.51 -18.69
CA ASP A 287 -15.25 -10.66 -18.93
C ASP A 287 -15.46 -11.52 -17.67
N GLU A 288 -16.40 -12.46 -17.76
CA GLU A 288 -16.79 -13.37 -16.66
C GLU A 288 -15.66 -14.33 -16.25
N GLU A 289 -14.73 -14.65 -17.15
CA GLU A 289 -13.60 -15.53 -16.84
C GLU A 289 -12.57 -14.79 -15.98
N GLN A 290 -12.32 -13.51 -16.27
CA GLN A 290 -11.51 -12.64 -15.44
C GLN A 290 -12.15 -12.47 -14.05
N GLU A 291 -13.47 -12.25 -13.96
CA GLU A 291 -14.16 -12.13 -12.68
C GLU A 291 -13.94 -13.38 -11.79
N LYS A 292 -14.17 -14.58 -12.36
CA LYS A 292 -13.98 -15.85 -11.66
C LYS A 292 -12.54 -16.06 -11.22
N LEU A 293 -11.58 -15.74 -12.09
CA LEU A 293 -10.15 -15.88 -11.79
C LEU A 293 -9.74 -14.91 -10.67
N TRP A 294 -10.20 -13.67 -10.72
CA TRP A 294 -9.93 -12.66 -9.71
C TRP A 294 -10.50 -13.09 -8.35
N GLU A 295 -11.74 -13.56 -8.29
CA GLU A 295 -12.34 -14.09 -7.06
C GLU A 295 -11.57 -15.30 -6.52
N ALA A 296 -11.18 -16.25 -7.38
CA ALA A 296 -10.42 -17.42 -6.96
C ALA A 296 -9.06 -17.04 -6.37
N THR A 297 -8.34 -16.12 -7.01
CA THR A 297 -7.04 -15.64 -6.54
C THR A 297 -7.15 -14.87 -5.21
N ARG A 298 -8.17 -14.01 -5.06
CA ARG A 298 -8.46 -13.31 -3.79
C ARG A 298 -8.62 -14.32 -2.64
N ASN A 299 -9.40 -15.37 -2.88
CA ASN A 299 -9.63 -16.42 -1.89
C ASN A 299 -8.32 -17.10 -1.46
N GLU A 300 -7.46 -17.47 -2.40
CA GLU A 300 -6.17 -18.11 -2.10
C GLU A 300 -5.27 -17.21 -1.23
N ILE A 301 -5.18 -15.91 -1.55
CA ILE A 301 -4.39 -14.96 -0.75
C ILE A 301 -4.98 -14.76 0.65
N LEU A 302 -6.30 -14.62 0.77
CA LEU A 302 -6.97 -14.51 2.07
C LEU A 302 -6.80 -15.78 2.93
N CYS A 303 -6.56 -16.93 2.31
CA CYS A 303 -6.31 -18.19 3.02
C CYS A 303 -4.88 -18.31 3.59
N MET A 304 -3.93 -17.48 3.14
CA MET A 304 -2.53 -17.55 3.56
C MET A 304 -2.07 -16.38 4.44
N ALA A 305 -2.73 -15.23 4.34
CA ALA A 305 -2.31 -14.00 5.01
C ALA A 305 -3.11 -13.72 6.30
N ASP A 306 -2.43 -13.23 7.33
CA ASP A 306 -3.02 -12.70 8.56
C ASP A 306 -3.38 -11.21 8.40
N TYR A 307 -2.62 -10.49 7.56
CA TYR A 307 -2.78 -9.07 7.23
C TYR A 307 -2.63 -8.84 5.72
N ILE A 308 -3.36 -7.86 5.20
CA ILE A 308 -3.27 -7.45 3.79
C ILE A 308 -2.83 -5.99 3.70
N VAL A 309 -1.94 -5.71 2.75
CA VAL A 309 -1.65 -4.39 2.25
C VAL A 309 -2.29 -4.28 0.86
N PRO A 310 -3.47 -3.64 0.75
CA PRO A 310 -4.11 -3.37 -0.53
C PRO A 310 -3.33 -2.30 -1.31
#